data_AF-A0A1S1RIF9-F1
#
_entry.id   AF-A0A1S1RIF9-F1
#
_cell.length_a   1.000
_cell.length_b   1.000
_cell.length_c   1.000
_cell.angle_alpha   90.00
_cell.angle_beta   90.00
_cell.angle_gamma   90.00
#
_symmetry.space_group_name_H-M   'P 1'
#
loop_
_entity.id
_entity.type
_entity.pdbx_description
1 polymer ?
#
loop_
_entity_poly.entity_id
_entity_poly.type
_entity_poly.pdbx_seq_one_letter_code
_entity_poly.pdbx_strand_id
1 'polypeptide(L)'
;MPARLVVYFTLAMCLFFDDDYEEVLRRLVSSTLWRGNRDAGWQVATSGAASQARRPLGPEPLAELFRSVARPLAVAATRGAWLEGRRLTAVDGFSPSAG
;
A
#
# COMPACT_ATOMS: atom_id res chain seq x y z
N MET A 1 -17.32 3.10 0.82
CA MET A 1 -16.25 2.51 -0.03
C MET A 1 -16.08 1.03 0.35
N PRO A 2 -15.88 0.10 -0.60
CA PRO A 2 -15.59 -1.29 -0.26
C PRO A 2 -14.28 -1.41 0.53
N ALA A 3 -14.21 -2.36 1.46
CA ALA A 3 -13.03 -2.57 2.31
C ALA A 3 -11.72 -2.70 1.52
N ARG A 4 -11.74 -3.44 0.40
CA ARG A 4 -10.58 -3.61 -0.49
C ARG A 4 -10.04 -2.28 -1.02
N LEU A 5 -10.92 -1.33 -1.32
CA LEU A 5 -10.50 -0.02 -1.83
C LEU A 5 -9.90 0.84 -0.72
N VAL A 6 -10.44 0.77 0.50
CA VAL A 6 -9.88 1.44 1.68
C VAL A 6 -8.48 0.91 2.00
N VAL A 7 -8.24 -0.39 1.82
CA VAL A 7 -6.90 -1.00 1.95
C VAL A 7 -5.95 -0.42 0.91
N TYR A 8 -6.31 -0.43 -0.38
CA TYR A 8 -5.44 0.14 -1.42
C TYR A 8 -5.20 1.64 -1.26
N PHE A 9 -6.24 2.39 -0.86
CA PHE A 9 -6.09 3.80 -0.54
C PHE A 9 -5.11 4.01 0.62
N THR A 10 -5.20 3.21 1.68
CA THR A 10 -4.26 3.30 2.82
C THR A 10 -2.83 2.99 2.41
N LEU A 11 -2.61 1.99 1.54
CA LEU A 11 -1.27 1.71 1.00
C LEU A 11 -0.75 2.84 0.10
N ALA A 12 -1.63 3.41 -0.74
CA ALA A 12 -1.27 4.53 -1.60
C ALA A 12 -0.89 5.79 -0.79
N MET A 13 -1.58 6.04 0.32
CA MET A 13 -1.21 7.11 1.27
C MET A 13 0.19 6.91 1.86
N CYS A 14 0.64 5.66 2.07
CA CYS A 14 2.00 5.39 2.55
C CYS A 14 3.04 5.61 1.44
N LEU A 15 2.69 5.30 0.19
CA LEU A 15 3.59 5.46 -0.96
C LEU A 15 3.73 6.93 -1.40
N PHE A 16 2.63 7.69 -1.32
CA PHE A 16 2.53 9.10 -1.70
C PHE A 16 2.23 9.95 -0.45
N PHE A 17 3.07 9.82 0.57
CA PHE A 17 2.86 10.47 1.87
C PHE A 17 2.81 12.01 1.81
N ASP A 18 3.37 12.60 0.76
CA ASP A 18 3.44 14.06 0.52
C ASP A 18 2.22 14.59 -0.26
N ASP A 19 1.42 13.70 -0.84
CA ASP A 19 0.23 14.07 -1.60
C ASP A 19 -0.99 14.20 -0.67
N ASP A 20 -1.92 15.07 -1.05
CA ASP A 20 -3.23 15.13 -0.38
C ASP A 20 -4.12 13.92 -0.72
N TYR A 21 -5.18 13.73 0.05
CA TYR A 21 -6.05 12.54 -0.06
C TYR A 21 -6.72 12.45 -1.43
N GLU A 22 -7.05 13.59 -2.05
CA GLU A 22 -7.75 13.63 -3.34
C GLU A 22 -6.82 13.27 -4.48
N GLU A 23 -5.59 13.77 -4.42
CA GLU A 23 -4.51 13.45 -5.35
C GLU A 23 -4.14 11.96 -5.26
N VAL A 24 -4.00 11.42 -4.05
CA VAL A 24 -3.79 9.97 -3.84
C VAL A 24 -4.94 9.14 -4.42
N LEU A 25 -6.20 9.55 -4.20
CA LEU A 25 -7.37 8.88 -4.78
C LEU A 25 -7.39 8.97 -6.30
N ARG A 26 -7.03 10.12 -6.87
CA ARG A 26 -6.96 10.35 -8.32
C ARG A 26 -5.90 9.44 -8.95
N ARG A 27 -4.71 9.33 -8.35
CA ARG A 27 -3.65 8.39 -8.80
C ARG A 27 -4.12 6.95 -8.72
N LEU A 28 -4.81 6.57 -7.64
CA LEU A 28 -5.33 5.21 -7.48
C LEU A 28 -6.37 4.85 -8.55
N VAL A 29 -7.36 5.74 -8.78
CA VAL A 29 -8.44 5.52 -9.76
C VAL A 29 -7.93 5.60 -11.21
N SER A 30 -6.88 6.38 -11.47
CA SER A 30 -6.26 6.47 -12.81
C SER A 30 -5.27 5.33 -13.13
N SER A 31 -4.88 4.54 -12.13
CA SER A 31 -3.99 3.39 -12.28
C SER A 31 -4.61 2.27 -13.14
N THR A 32 -3.76 1.50 -13.84
CA THR A 32 -4.20 0.40 -14.71
C THR A 32 -4.96 -0.69 -13.96
N LEU A 33 -4.66 -0.88 -12.67
CA LEU A 33 -5.38 -1.78 -11.76
C LEU A 33 -6.89 -1.47 -11.70
N TRP A 34 -7.27 -0.21 -11.93
CA TRP A 34 -8.67 0.22 -11.88
C TRP A 34 -9.32 0.38 -13.25
N ARG A 35 -8.55 0.39 -14.34
CA ARG A 35 -9.08 0.45 -15.72
C ARG A 35 -9.88 -0.80 -16.08
N GLY A 36 -9.51 -1.97 -15.56
CA GLY A 36 -10.27 -3.21 -15.73
C GLY A 36 -11.52 -3.34 -14.85
N ASN A 37 -11.75 -2.39 -13.94
CA ASN A 37 -12.88 -2.38 -13.00
C ASN A 37 -13.84 -1.19 -13.26
N ARG A 38 -13.78 -0.62 -14.48
CA ARG A 38 -14.60 0.54 -14.90
C ARG A 38 -16.10 0.25 -14.96
N ASP A 39 -16.49 -1.02 -15.13
CA ASP A 39 -17.90 -1.43 -15.20
C ASP A 39 -18.65 -1.26 -13.86
N ALA A 40 -17.94 -0.99 -12.76
CA ALA A 40 -18.52 -0.81 -11.43
C ALA A 40 -18.83 0.67 -11.05
N GLY A 41 -18.75 1.62 -12.00
CA GLY A 41 -19.32 2.96 -11.82
C GLY A 41 -18.71 3.82 -10.71
N TRP A 42 -17.43 3.61 -10.40
CA TRP A 42 -16.76 4.30 -9.29
C TRP A 42 -16.59 5.80 -9.53
N GLN A 43 -17.09 6.62 -8.60
CA GLN A 43 -16.75 8.04 -8.49
C GLN A 43 -15.62 8.25 -7.49
N VAL A 44 -14.75 9.23 -7.74
CA VAL A 44 -13.70 9.65 -6.80
C VAL A 44 -14.40 10.12 -5.53
N ALA A 45 -14.12 9.48 -4.40
CA ALA A 45 -14.67 9.94 -3.12
C ALA A 45 -13.99 11.22 -2.68
N THR A 46 -14.72 12.06 -1.95
CA THR A 46 -14.13 13.23 -1.31
C THR A 46 -13.15 12.79 -0.22
N SER A 47 -12.17 13.66 0.09
CA SER A 47 -11.22 13.44 1.19
C SER A 47 -11.90 13.04 2.51
N GLY A 48 -13.04 13.68 2.84
CA GLY A 48 -13.83 13.36 4.04
C GLY A 48 -14.43 11.94 4.04
N ALA A 49 -14.95 11.49 2.90
CA ALA A 49 -15.48 10.14 2.76
C ALA A 49 -14.37 9.07 2.84
N ALA A 50 -13.19 9.37 2.30
CA ALA A 50 -12.03 8.49 2.38
C ALA A 50 -11.48 8.37 3.80
N SER A 51 -11.40 9.49 4.53
CA SER A 51 -11.02 9.52 5.95
C SER A 51 -12.00 8.72 6.83
N GLN A 52 -13.31 8.89 6.62
CA GLN A 52 -14.33 8.11 7.34
C GLN A 52 -14.24 6.62 7.04
N ALA A 53 -14.02 6.24 5.78
CA ALA A 53 -13.94 4.86 5.36
C ALA A 53 -12.73 4.11 5.96
N ARG A 54 -11.65 4.81 6.34
CA ARG A 54 -10.48 4.22 7.00
C ARG A 54 -10.70 3.88 8.47
N ARG A 55 -11.56 4.60 9.19
CA ARG A 55 -11.80 4.38 10.63
C ARG A 55 -12.16 2.92 10.98
N PRO A 56 -13.13 2.28 10.29
CA PRO A 56 -13.49 0.89 10.60
C PRO A 56 -12.47 -0.15 10.11
N LEU A 57 -11.45 0.23 9.33
CA LEU A 57 -10.52 -0.75 8.75
C LEU A 57 -9.67 -1.42 9.83
N GLY A 58 -9.22 -0.66 10.84
CA GLY A 58 -8.29 -1.15 11.84
C GLY A 58 -6.93 -1.58 11.24
N PRO A 59 -5.95 -1.95 12.08
CA PRO A 59 -4.66 -2.48 11.63
C PRO A 59 -4.72 -3.92 11.14
N GLU A 60 -5.71 -4.72 11.55
CA GLU A 60 -5.77 -6.16 11.36
C GLU A 60 -5.71 -6.57 9.88
N PRO A 61 -6.46 -5.94 8.95
CA PRO A 61 -6.41 -6.31 7.53
C PRO A 61 -5.05 -6.03 6.90
N LEU A 62 -4.37 -4.97 7.30
CA LEU A 62 -3.03 -4.64 6.81
C LEU A 62 -1.98 -5.58 7.38
N ALA A 63 -2.12 -5.98 8.65
CA ALA A 63 -1.23 -6.94 9.29
C ALA A 63 -1.36 -8.33 8.65
N GLU A 64 -2.58 -8.79 8.34
CA GLU A 64 -2.82 -10.05 7.62
C GLU A 64 -2.28 -9.96 6.18
N LEU A 65 -2.55 -8.87 5.47
CA LEU A 65 -2.02 -8.66 4.13
C LEU A 65 -0.49 -8.72 4.16
N PHE A 66 0.17 -7.99 5.06
CA PHE A 66 1.62 -7.99 5.21
C PHE A 66 2.14 -9.41 5.48
N ARG A 67 1.55 -10.15 6.42
CA ARG A 67 1.93 -11.54 6.69
C ARG A 67 1.78 -12.44 5.46
N SER A 68 0.79 -12.18 4.60
CA SER A 68 0.59 -12.96 3.37
C SER A 68 1.63 -12.66 2.28
N VAL A 69 2.00 -11.38 2.09
CA VAL A 69 2.84 -10.93 0.98
C VAL A 69 4.32 -10.78 1.32
N ALA A 70 4.66 -10.43 2.57
CA ALA A 70 6.02 -10.22 3.03
C ALA A 70 6.73 -11.55 3.27
N ARG A 71 7.04 -12.24 2.16
CA ARG A 71 7.79 -13.49 2.14
C ARG A 71 9.24 -13.24 1.76
N PRO A 72 10.17 -14.10 2.21
CA PRO A 72 11.55 -14.03 1.77
C PRO A 72 11.65 -14.10 0.25
N LEU A 73 12.25 -13.09 -0.38
CA LEU A 73 12.54 -13.10 -1.81
C LEU A 73 13.81 -13.92 -2.12
N ALA A 74 14.76 -13.94 -1.20
CA ALA A 74 15.99 -14.72 -1.34
C ALA A 74 15.79 -16.17 -0.89
N VAL A 75 16.23 -17.09 -1.74
CA VAL A 75 16.32 -18.53 -1.46
C VAL A 75 17.77 -18.90 -1.10
N ALA A 76 18.00 -20.14 -0.63
CA ALA A 76 19.33 -20.61 -0.25
C ALA A 76 20.36 -20.49 -1.41
N ALA A 77 19.91 -20.66 -2.64
CA ALA A 77 20.76 -20.54 -3.84
C ALA A 77 20.99 -19.07 -4.29
N THR A 78 20.33 -18.08 -3.66
CA THR A 78 20.49 -16.67 -4.05
C THR A 78 21.88 -16.17 -3.63
N ARG A 79 22.78 -16.05 -4.61
CA ARG A 79 24.14 -15.56 -4.41
C ARG A 79 24.13 -14.18 -3.74
N GLY A 80 24.94 -14.03 -2.70
CA GLY A 80 25.10 -12.75 -1.99
C GLY A 80 23.93 -12.37 -1.07
N ALA A 81 22.91 -13.22 -0.91
CA ALA A 81 21.80 -12.96 0.00
C ALA A 81 21.98 -13.56 1.41
N TRP A 82 23.15 -14.14 1.69
CA TRP A 82 23.46 -14.81 2.94
C TRP A 82 24.83 -14.40 3.46
N LEU A 83 24.91 -14.15 4.77
CA LEU A 83 26.15 -13.89 5.51
C LEU A 83 26.15 -14.80 6.74
N GLU A 84 27.14 -15.69 6.86
CA GLU A 84 27.30 -16.62 7.98
C GLU A 84 26.02 -17.41 8.33
N GLY A 85 25.33 -17.95 7.31
CA GLY A 85 24.09 -18.73 7.50
C GLY A 85 22.85 -17.89 7.85
N ARG A 86 22.96 -16.56 7.89
CA ARG A 86 21.83 -15.64 8.09
C ARG A 86 21.44 -14.98 6.76
N ARG A 87 20.14 -14.83 6.52
CA ARG A 87 19.62 -14.15 5.33
C ARG A 87 19.77 -12.65 5.49
N LEU A 88 20.39 -12.01 4.51
CA LEU A 88 20.49 -10.56 4.43
C LEU A 88 19.11 -9.97 4.10
N THR A 89 18.73 -8.91 4.80
CA THR A 89 17.50 -8.15 4.55
C THR A 89 17.88 -6.68 4.55
N ALA A 90 17.56 -5.98 3.46
CA ALA A 90 17.67 -4.54 3.44
C ALA A 90 16.53 -3.96 4.28
N VAL A 91 16.86 -3.05 5.19
CA VAL A 91 15.88 -2.20 5.86
C VAL A 91 16.06 -0.84 5.21
N ASP A 92 15.14 -0.46 4.34
CA ASP A 92 15.09 0.88 3.79
C ASP A 92 14.51 1.82 4.85
N GLY A 93 15.33 2.77 5.30
CA GLY A 93 14.86 3.88 6.11
C GLY A 93 14.20 4.90 5.21
N PHE A 94 12.89 5.08 5.33
CA PHE A 94 12.20 6.24 4.76
C PHE A 94 12.33 7.43 5.72
N SER A 95 13.12 8.43 5.35
CA SER A 95 13.16 9.72 6.06
C SER A 95 12.30 10.72 5.30
N PRO A 96 11.17 11.22 5.85
CA PRO A 96 10.49 12.35 5.23
C PRO A 96 11.45 13.55 5.26
N SER A 97 11.65 14.17 4.09
CA SER A 97 12.42 15.40 3.98
C SER A 97 11.78 16.46 4.87
N ALA A 98 12.55 17.00 5.80
CA ALA A 98 12.21 18.24 6.48
C ALA A 98 12.21 19.35 5.43
N GLY A 99 11.05 20.00 5.26
CA GLY A 99 10.95 21.26 4.53
C GLY A 99 11.69 22.39 5.23
#